data_AF-A0A2P5D9T4-F1
#
_entry.id   AF-A0A2P5D9T4-F1
#
_cell.length_a   1.000
_cell.length_b   1.000
_cell.length_c   1.000
_cell.angle_alpha   90.00
_cell.angle_beta   90.00
_cell.angle_gamma   90.00
#
_symmetry.space_group_name_H-M   'P 1'
#
loop_
_entity.id
_entity.type
_entity.pdbx_description
1 polymer ?
#
loop_
_entity_poly.entity_id
_entity_poly.type
_entity_poly.pdbx_seq_one_letter_code
_entity_poly.pdbx_strand_id
1 'polypeptide(L)'
;MYELRTWILKEELKTTENIVNEIKRTWPQTGVSTMSNGWKDSGQRNLINFLVNDPSGTVFLKSVDASEYIKGAKLIFKLLDDVIEEVRGHLVVQVIINNASNYKDVGKMLIEKKKQLYWTPCAAHCIECFA
;
A
#
# COMPACT_ATOMS: atom_id res chain seq x y z
N MET A 1 -8.72 23.67 21.36
CA MET A 1 -7.87 23.42 20.16
C MET A 1 -6.41 23.10 20.51
N TYR A 2 -5.83 23.63 21.60
CA TYR A 2 -4.47 23.29 22.07
C TYR A 2 -4.35 21.84 22.57
N GLU A 3 -5.31 21.37 23.37
CA GLU A 3 -5.35 20.00 23.91
C GLU A 3 -5.38 18.93 22.80
N LEU A 4 -6.16 19.17 21.75
CA LEU A 4 -6.23 18.31 20.56
C LEU A 4 -4.87 18.13 19.87
N ARG A 5 -4.00 19.14 19.89
CA ARG A 5 -2.65 19.07 19.27
C ARG A 5 -1.57 18.61 20.23
N THR A 6 -1.91 18.33 21.49
CA THR A 6 -0.94 18.03 22.54
C THR A 6 -1.18 16.65 23.12
N TRP A 7 -1.83 16.54 24.27
CA TRP A 7 -1.92 15.28 25.00
C TRP A 7 -2.91 14.32 24.33
N ILE A 8 -4.03 14.82 23.79
CA ILE A 8 -5.04 13.99 23.11
C ILE A 8 -4.44 13.32 21.88
N LEU A 9 -3.77 14.07 20.99
CA LEU A 9 -3.12 13.48 19.82
C LEU A 9 -2.04 12.46 20.20
N LYS A 10 -1.26 12.72 21.25
CA LYS A 10 -0.22 11.79 21.71
C LYS A 10 -0.82 10.50 22.26
N GLU A 11 -1.93 10.59 22.97
CA GLU A 11 -2.63 9.45 23.52
C GLU A 11 -3.28 8.61 22.40
N GLU A 12 -3.98 9.24 21.47
CA GLU A 12 -4.58 8.57 20.30
C GLU A 12 -3.52 7.93 19.40
N LEU A 13 -2.37 8.59 19.19
CA LEU A 13 -1.25 8.01 18.45
C LEU A 13 -0.74 6.74 19.13
N LYS A 14 -0.53 6.78 20.46
CA LYS A 14 -0.08 5.62 21.23
C LYS A 14 -1.09 4.47 21.16
N THR A 15 -2.38 4.76 21.28
CA THR A 15 -3.45 3.77 21.14
C THR A 15 -3.43 3.14 19.74
N THR A 16 -3.32 3.96 18.71
CA THR A 16 -3.23 3.49 17.31
C THR A 16 -1.99 2.64 17.07
N GLU A 17 -0.83 3.04 17.59
CA GLU A 17 0.42 2.27 17.51
C GLU A 17 0.27 0.89 18.16
N ASN A 18 -0.40 0.80 19.31
CA ASN A 18 -0.67 -0.48 19.96
C ASN A 18 -1.52 -1.40 19.07
N ILE A 19 -2.63 -0.89 18.52
CA ILE A 19 -3.50 -1.64 17.61
C ILE A 19 -2.73 -2.12 16.38
N VAL A 20 -1.95 -1.23 15.75
CA VAL A 20 -1.13 -1.57 14.59
C VAL A 20 -0.10 -2.64 14.93
N ASN A 21 0.53 -2.57 16.09
CA ASN A 21 1.51 -3.56 16.53
C ASN A 21 0.87 -4.92 16.83
N GLU A 22 -0.36 -4.94 17.36
CA GLU A 22 -1.12 -6.19 17.56
C GLU A 22 -1.45 -6.86 16.23
N ILE A 23 -1.91 -6.09 15.22
CA ILE A 23 -2.14 -6.60 13.87
C ILE A 23 -0.82 -7.06 13.23
N LYS A 24 0.27 -6.32 13.36
CA LYS A 24 1.58 -6.71 12.81
C LYS A 24 2.12 -8.03 13.36
N ARG A 25 1.71 -8.44 14.56
CA ARG A 25 2.13 -9.72 15.16
C ARG A 25 1.50 -10.94 14.47
N THR A 26 0.37 -10.79 13.79
CA THR A 26 -0.30 -11.89 13.09
C THR A 26 0.25 -12.12 11.69
N TRP A 27 0.91 -11.12 11.09
CA TRP A 27 1.47 -11.19 9.74
C TRP A 27 2.33 -12.43 9.44
N PRO A 28 3.20 -12.92 10.35
CA PRO A 28 3.98 -14.13 10.10
C PRO A 28 3.16 -15.43 10.01
N GLN A 29 1.94 -15.44 10.56
CA GLN A 29 1.09 -16.63 10.64
C GLN A 29 0.19 -16.77 9.42
N THR A 30 -0.30 -15.66 8.90
CA THR A 30 -1.28 -15.59 7.82
C THR A 30 -0.69 -15.20 6.48
N GLY A 31 0.46 -14.50 6.49
CA GLY A 31 0.91 -13.72 5.35
C GLY A 31 0.03 -12.48 5.15
N VAL A 32 0.43 -11.61 4.22
CA VAL A 32 -0.25 -10.32 4.00
C VAL A 32 -0.45 -9.98 2.54
N SER A 33 -1.50 -9.20 2.28
CA SER A 33 -1.78 -8.57 0.99
C SER A 33 -1.40 -7.09 1.04
N THR A 34 -0.47 -6.68 0.20
CA THR A 34 -0.10 -5.26 0.05
C THR A 34 -1.01 -4.61 -0.98
N MET A 35 -1.66 -3.51 -0.61
CA MET A 35 -2.56 -2.77 -1.49
C MET A 35 -1.99 -1.39 -1.79
N SER A 36 -2.12 -0.96 -3.03
CA SER A 36 -1.69 0.37 -3.48
C SER A 36 -2.79 1.03 -4.30
N ASN A 37 -3.15 2.25 -3.91
CA ASN A 37 -4.07 3.08 -4.68
C ASN A 37 -3.47 4.46 -4.97
N GLY A 38 -3.50 4.85 -6.24
CA GLY A 38 -3.09 6.17 -6.69
C GLY A 38 -4.28 7.12 -6.72
N TRP A 39 -4.10 8.34 -6.24
CA TRP A 39 -5.10 9.39 -6.32
C TRP A 39 -4.45 10.75 -6.57
N LYS A 40 -5.22 11.71 -7.08
CA LYS A 40 -4.76 13.09 -7.27
C LYS A 40 -5.37 13.99 -6.20
N ASP A 41 -4.52 14.76 -5.53
CA ASP A 41 -5.00 15.76 -4.59
C ASP A 41 -5.52 17.02 -5.29
N SER A 42 -6.11 17.94 -4.52
CA SER A 42 -6.61 19.22 -5.05
C SER A 42 -5.52 20.11 -5.65
N GLY A 43 -4.26 19.87 -5.30
CA GLY A 43 -3.08 20.55 -5.83
C GLY A 43 -2.48 19.87 -7.07
N GLN A 44 -3.17 18.91 -7.69
CA GLN A 44 -2.68 18.11 -8.83
C GLN A 44 -1.45 17.24 -8.52
N ARG A 45 -1.14 17.02 -7.25
CA ARG A 45 -0.10 16.07 -6.84
C ARG A 45 -0.65 14.66 -6.95
N ASN A 46 0.16 13.77 -7.52
CA ASN A 46 -0.18 12.35 -7.62
C ASN A 46 0.34 11.68 -6.37
N LEU A 47 -0.53 11.12 -5.54
CA LEU A 47 -0.16 10.44 -4.32
C LEU A 47 -0.46 8.94 -4.47
N ILE A 48 0.43 8.11 -3.94
CA ILE A 48 0.21 6.66 -3.86
C ILE A 48 0.15 6.26 -2.38
N ASN A 49 -0.98 5.69 -1.98
CA ASN A 49 -1.18 5.17 -0.63
C ASN A 49 -0.84 3.68 -0.60
N PHE A 50 -0.08 3.25 0.41
CA PHE A 50 0.24 1.85 0.66
C PHE A 50 -0.45 1.37 1.93
N LEU A 51 -1.17 0.27 1.80
CA LEU A 51 -1.87 -0.40 2.88
C LEU A 51 -1.43 -1.87 2.90
N VAL A 52 -1.44 -2.48 4.08
CA VAL A 52 -1.18 -3.91 4.25
C VAL A 52 -2.38 -4.51 4.95
N ASN A 53 -2.90 -5.60 4.41
CA ASN A 53 -4.05 -6.30 4.95
C ASN A 53 -3.69 -7.73 5.32
N ASP A 54 -4.15 -8.16 6.48
CA ASP A 54 -4.26 -9.55 6.89
C ASP A 54 -5.69 -9.80 7.42
N PRO A 55 -6.06 -11.05 7.79
CA PRO A 55 -7.37 -11.32 8.39
C PRO A 55 -7.65 -10.55 9.69
N SER A 56 -6.61 -10.09 10.39
CA SER A 56 -6.72 -9.37 11.67
C SER A 56 -6.98 -7.88 11.47
N GLY A 57 -6.59 -7.31 10.34
CA GLY A 57 -6.99 -5.98 9.94
C GLY A 57 -6.16 -5.36 8.81
N THR A 58 -6.49 -4.11 8.50
CA THR A 58 -5.75 -3.29 7.54
C THR A 58 -4.91 -2.24 8.27
N VAL A 59 -3.63 -2.15 7.92
CA VAL A 59 -2.68 -1.15 8.40
C VAL A 59 -2.32 -0.21 7.28
N PHE A 60 -2.48 1.10 7.50
CA PHE A 60 -1.88 2.11 6.64
C PHE A 60 -0.37 2.18 6.90
N LEU A 61 0.43 1.96 5.86
CA LEU A 61 1.90 2.06 5.97
C LEU A 61 2.36 3.50 5.77
N LYS A 62 2.10 4.03 4.58
CA LYS A 62 2.56 5.36 4.16
C LYS A 62 1.84 5.84 2.91
N SER A 63 1.94 7.14 2.67
CA SER A 63 1.58 7.78 1.41
C SER A 63 2.84 8.41 0.81
N VAL A 64 3.01 8.30 -0.49
CA VAL A 64 4.19 8.80 -1.21
C VAL A 64 3.74 9.75 -2.31
N ASP A 65 4.42 10.89 -2.41
CA ASP A 65 4.26 11.80 -3.54
C ASP A 65 4.91 11.20 -4.79
N ALA A 66 4.05 10.80 -5.72
CA ALA A 66 4.34 10.18 -6.99
C ALA A 66 4.22 11.18 -8.16
N SER A 67 4.18 12.50 -7.91
CA SER A 67 4.06 13.51 -8.96
C SER A 67 5.23 13.49 -9.95
N GLU A 68 6.42 13.11 -9.50
CA GLU A 68 7.59 12.91 -10.37
C GLU A 68 7.61 11.53 -11.04
N TYR A 69 6.80 10.59 -10.55
CA TYR A 69 6.79 9.17 -10.92
C TYR A 69 5.79 8.86 -12.05
N ILE A 70 5.02 9.87 -12.50
CA ILE A 70 3.91 9.76 -13.48
C ILE A 70 4.32 9.07 -14.79
N LYS A 71 5.61 9.04 -15.15
CA LYS A 71 6.05 8.67 -16.50
C LYS A 71 6.69 7.28 -16.66
N GLY A 72 6.83 6.46 -15.61
CA GLY A 72 7.56 5.20 -15.75
C GLY A 72 7.11 4.06 -14.86
N ALA A 73 6.68 2.95 -15.48
CA ALA A 73 6.43 1.67 -14.81
C ALA A 73 7.62 1.24 -13.93
N LYS A 74 8.87 1.48 -14.36
CA LYS A 74 10.08 1.16 -13.59
C LYS A 74 10.17 1.87 -12.23
N LEU A 75 9.74 3.14 -12.15
CA LEU A 75 9.80 3.91 -10.91
C LEU A 75 8.73 3.43 -9.93
N ILE A 76 7.52 3.16 -10.43
CA ILE A 76 6.42 2.58 -9.63
C ILE A 76 6.79 1.18 -9.15
N PHE A 77 7.44 0.38 -10.01
CA PHE A 77 7.96 -0.93 -9.65
C PHE A 77 8.95 -0.84 -8.49
N LYS A 78 9.95 0.05 -8.58
CA LYS A 78 10.93 0.25 -7.49
C LYS A 78 10.24 0.63 -6.19
N LEU A 79 9.28 1.55 -6.25
CA LEU A 79 8.53 1.98 -5.07
C LEU A 79 7.75 0.83 -4.42
N LEU A 80 7.05 0.03 -5.22
CA LEU A 80 6.32 -1.15 -4.73
C LEU A 80 7.27 -2.22 -4.17
N ASP A 81 8.39 -2.46 -4.83
CA ASP A 81 9.40 -3.40 -4.39
C ASP A 81 10.00 -3.00 -3.04
N ASP A 82 10.34 -1.72 -2.86
CA ASP A 82 10.81 -1.17 -1.59
C ASP A 82 9.77 -1.34 -0.46
N VAL A 83 8.49 -1.13 -0.76
CA VAL A 83 7.38 -1.36 0.20
C VAL A 83 7.26 -2.83 0.57
N ILE A 84 7.38 -3.73 -0.40
CA ILE A 84 7.31 -5.18 -0.14
C ILE A 84 8.47 -5.61 0.76
N GLU A 85 9.68 -5.08 0.54
CA GLU A 85 10.83 -5.36 1.41
C GLU A 85 10.63 -4.79 2.82
N GLU A 86 10.06 -3.59 2.98
CA GLU A 86 9.73 -2.99 4.28
C GLU A 86 8.76 -3.84 5.11
N VAL A 87 7.79 -4.49 4.44
CA VAL A 87 6.81 -5.41 5.06
C VAL A 87 7.42 -6.79 5.37
N ARG A 88 8.72 -6.97 5.08
CA ARG A 88 9.46 -8.25 5.04
C ARG A 88 8.95 -9.10 3.88
N GLY A 89 9.57 -8.97 2.72
CA GLY A 89 9.04 -9.48 1.45
C GLY A 89 8.64 -10.95 1.37
N HIS A 90 9.09 -11.81 2.30
CA HIS A 90 8.65 -13.21 2.41
C HIS A 90 7.25 -13.39 3.02
N LEU A 91 6.72 -12.38 3.72
CA LEU A 91 5.37 -12.40 4.29
C LEU A 91 4.30 -11.95 3.28
N VAL A 92 4.70 -11.25 2.22
CA VAL A 92 3.77 -10.70 1.24
C VAL A 92 3.38 -11.79 0.25
N VAL A 93 2.12 -12.22 0.32
CA VAL A 93 1.56 -13.26 -0.55
C VAL A 93 0.88 -12.67 -1.78
N GLN A 94 0.36 -11.44 -1.67
CA GLN A 94 -0.41 -10.80 -2.73
C GLN A 94 -0.10 -9.30 -2.80
N VAL A 95 -0.11 -8.76 -4.02
CA VAL A 95 -0.11 -7.32 -4.28
C VAL A 95 -1.36 -6.94 -5.08
N ILE A 96 -2.12 -5.99 -4.56
CA ILE A 96 -3.33 -5.44 -5.18
C ILE A 96 -3.05 -4.00 -5.60
N ILE A 97 -2.98 -3.75 -6.91
CA ILE A 97 -2.69 -2.41 -7.47
C ILE A 97 -3.71 -2.02 -8.53
N ASN A 98 -3.73 -0.73 -8.88
CA ASN A 98 -4.60 -0.17 -9.92
C ASN A 98 -4.46 -0.96 -11.27
N ASN A 99 -5.53 -1.00 -12.07
CA ASN A 99 -5.60 -1.72 -13.35
C ASN A 99 -5.14 -0.90 -14.58
N ALA A 100 -4.68 0.34 -14.40
CA ALA A 100 -4.12 1.15 -15.48
C ALA A 100 -2.91 0.47 -16.14
N SER A 101 -2.65 0.78 -17.40
CA SER A 101 -1.67 0.07 -18.24
C SER A 101 -0.27 -0.01 -17.62
N ASN A 102 0.21 1.10 -17.06
CA ASN A 102 1.48 1.18 -16.36
C ASN A 102 1.55 0.23 -15.15
N TYR A 103 0.46 0.06 -14.40
CA TYR A 103 0.42 -0.83 -13.23
C TYR A 103 0.33 -2.31 -13.63
N LYS A 104 -0.26 -2.63 -14.78
CA LYS A 104 -0.24 -4.00 -15.32
C LYS A 104 1.20 -4.47 -15.60
N ASP A 105 2.01 -3.60 -16.20
CA ASP A 105 3.42 -3.91 -16.47
C ASP A 105 4.22 -4.06 -15.18
N VAL A 106 3.96 -3.22 -14.18
CA VAL A 106 4.54 -3.36 -12.85
C VAL A 106 4.16 -4.68 -12.20
N GLY A 107 2.89 -5.09 -12.29
CA GLY A 107 2.42 -6.38 -11.77
C GLY A 107 3.18 -7.56 -12.39
N LYS A 108 3.41 -7.53 -13.71
CA LYS A 108 4.23 -8.53 -14.39
C LYS A 108 5.67 -8.55 -13.88
N MET A 109 6.30 -7.39 -13.78
CA MET A 109 7.68 -7.28 -13.27
C MET A 109 7.81 -7.83 -11.84
N LEU A 110 6.79 -7.60 -10.99
CA LEU A 110 6.76 -8.12 -9.61
C LEU A 110 6.66 -9.65 -9.58
N ILE A 111 5.78 -10.25 -10.38
CA ILE A 111 5.65 -11.71 -10.47
C ILE A 111 6.93 -12.35 -11.02
N GLU A 112 7.56 -11.73 -12.02
CA GLU A 112 8.82 -12.20 -12.58
C GLU A 112 9.96 -12.20 -11.54
N LYS A 113 10.05 -11.14 -10.74
CA LYS A 113 11.05 -11.03 -9.67
C LYS A 113 10.75 -11.97 -8.49
N LYS A 114 9.48 -12.10 -8.11
CA LYS A 114 9.03 -12.88 -6.94
C LYS A 114 7.96 -13.89 -7.36
N LYS A 115 8.40 -15.09 -7.78
CA LYS A 115 7.52 -16.15 -8.29
C LYS A 115 6.45 -16.65 -7.31
N GLN A 116 6.61 -16.38 -6.02
CA GLN A 116 5.66 -16.76 -4.96
C GLN A 116 4.58 -15.68 -4.71
N LEU A 117 4.66 -14.55 -5.40
CA LEU A 117 3.76 -13.41 -5.23
C LEU A 117 2.63 -13.46 -6.25
N TYR A 118 1.40 -13.23 -5.80
CA TYR A 118 0.25 -13.03 -6.68
C TYR A 118 -0.03 -11.55 -6.91
N TRP A 119 -0.18 -11.15 -8.18
CA TRP A 119 -0.70 -9.83 -8.52
C TRP A 119 -2.20 -9.90 -8.82
N THR A 120 -2.96 -8.94 -8.33
CA THR A 120 -4.40 -8.83 -8.62
C THR A 120 -4.75 -7.36 -8.91
N PRO A 121 -5.56 -7.07 -9.95
CA PRO A 121 -6.02 -5.71 -10.17
C PRO A 121 -7.03 -5.27 -9.09
N CYS A 122 -7.00 -3.98 -8.75
CA CYS A 122 -7.95 -3.39 -7.80
C CYS A 122 -9.39 -3.48 -8.34
N ALA A 123 -10.26 -4.18 -7.60
CA ALA A 123 -11.65 -4.38 -7.99
C ALA A 123 -12.44 -3.06 -8.08
N ALA A 124 -12.25 -2.15 -7.12
CA ALA A 124 -12.93 -0.84 -7.14
C ALA A 124 -12.60 -0.06 -8.42
N HIS A 125 -11.32 -0.03 -8.80
CA HIS A 125 -10.91 0.65 -10.02
C HIS A 125 -11.41 -0.06 -11.29
N CYS A 126 -11.45 -1.39 -11.28
CA CYS A 126 -12.05 -2.15 -12.37
C CYS A 126 -13.52 -1.77 -12.58
N ILE A 127 -14.30 -1.61 -11.51
CA ILE A 127 -15.71 -1.20 -11.59
C ILE A 127 -15.82 0.23 -12.15
N GLU A 128 -14.99 1.16 -11.67
CA GLU A 128 -14.96 2.54 -12.17
C GLU A 128 -14.61 2.62 -13.66
N CYS A 129 -13.75 1.72 -14.17
CA CYS A 129 -13.42 1.66 -15.59
C CYS A 129 -14.58 1.22 -16.49
N PHE A 130 -15.66 0.67 -15.93
CA PHE A 130 -16.87 0.29 -16.67
C PHE A 130 -18.02 1.30 -16.54
N ALA A 131 -17.90 2.29 -15.67
CA ALA A 131 -18.90 3.33 -15.42
C ALA A 131 -18.63 4.58 -16.28
#